data_AF-G8NVV1-F1
#
_entry.id   AF-G8NVV1-F1
#
_cell.length_a   1.000
_cell.length_b   1.000
_cell.length_c   1.000
_cell.angle_alpha   90.00
_cell.angle_beta   90.00
_cell.angle_gamma   90.00
#
_symmetry.space_group_name_H-M   'P 1'
#
loop_
_entity.id
_entity.type
_entity.pdbx_description
1 polymer ?
#
loop_
_entity_poly.entity_id
_entity_poly.type
_entity_poly.pdbx_seq_one_letter_code
_entity_poly.pdbx_strand_id
1 'polypeptide(L)'
;MHIPYPERISYAWATTFATALFIVQIFEQTQLMFALCAFAFILTATAAFNIAGGLDRPVGAYIFFNATLTAIVGLVVKACVGEPASSNLINPERTMEVYLFGMLAMLFGAYVESRFRPRKSFIQARLPMPSLRSVYIGSTAIALFLKVIYALAALGLISGSLIQTIYNGDHFLPFALILGVMYTIRSSHGQRSITPWLFFLFALSTGEGLLSFSKQALFAPAFCWVLAAAICRYRLKIVNIISLVIVAYVAYTYATPYSQYGRIFNEGGEVENARLAVHLLTHMDEVVKANAENTAGVYGKLAYYNHSMGLFDRLQMLSPDDALIGVTEQYGPMGYEPLVESAENIIPRVFWPDKPFVYFGNLYGHQVGAITDDDVYTSVSFGVSADLYREGGLTGVLLVAPLCMAAIFFVVSWFLGDVRSHPAAIIAVLVVAHTGPEGAVGGLFGMVATTQYMVILAFACRYVLPVVSSIFDPEKAAPPTAERTFGMA
;
A
#
# COMPACT_ATOMS: atom_id res chain seq x y z
N MET A 1 4.60 18.23 19.59
CA MET A 1 5.46 17.57 18.59
C MET A 1 4.74 17.66 17.25
N HIS A 2 5.40 18.11 16.18
CA HIS A 2 4.82 18.03 14.84
C HIS A 2 5.11 16.65 14.26
N ILE A 3 4.16 16.07 13.53
CA ILE A 3 4.42 14.83 12.80
C ILE A 3 5.45 15.14 11.72
N PRO A 4 6.60 14.45 11.69
CA PRO A 4 7.54 14.60 10.60
C PRO A 4 6.91 14.01 9.33
N TYR A 5 7.03 14.73 8.21
CA TYR A 5 6.85 14.16 6.89
C TYR A 5 8.24 13.87 6.33
N PRO A 6 8.67 12.60 6.22
CA PRO A 6 10.03 12.28 5.82
C PRO A 6 10.24 12.60 4.34
N GLU A 7 10.83 13.77 4.08
CA GLU A 7 11.33 14.16 2.75
C GLU A 7 12.70 13.53 2.50
N ARG A 8 13.46 13.30 3.58
CA ARG A 8 14.77 12.65 3.60
C ARG A 8 14.98 11.92 4.92
N ILE A 9 15.74 10.84 4.87
CA ILE A 9 16.27 10.14 6.03
C ILE A 9 17.76 10.48 6.13
N SER A 10 18.21 10.88 7.32
CA SER A 10 19.64 11.15 7.54
C SER A 10 20.45 9.87 7.41
N TYR A 11 21.51 9.90 6.60
CA TYR A 11 22.43 8.77 6.49
C TYR A 11 23.07 8.41 7.82
N ALA A 12 23.36 9.39 8.69
CA ALA A 12 23.93 9.11 10.02
C ALA A 12 22.97 8.25 10.87
N TRP A 13 21.68 8.58 10.87
CA TRP A 13 20.66 7.81 11.60
C TRP A 13 20.46 6.43 10.97
N ALA A 14 20.40 6.34 9.64
CA ALA A 14 20.27 5.07 8.94
C ALA A 14 21.47 4.15 9.16
N THR A 15 22.70 4.67 9.08
CA THR A 15 23.93 3.91 9.35
C THR A 15 24.00 3.47 10.80
N THR A 16 23.65 4.34 11.75
CA THR A 16 23.61 3.96 13.18
C THR A 16 22.61 2.84 13.42
N PHE A 17 21.39 2.96 12.86
CA PHE A 17 20.36 1.93 12.95
C PHE A 17 20.80 0.62 12.30
N ALA A 18 21.30 0.66 11.07
CA ALA A 18 21.77 -0.53 10.36
C ALA A 18 22.94 -1.21 11.09
N THR A 19 23.87 -0.43 11.65
CA THR A 19 25.00 -0.95 12.43
C THR A 19 24.52 -1.62 13.71
N ALA A 20 23.59 -0.98 14.44
CA ALA A 20 23.02 -1.56 15.65
C ALA A 20 22.29 -2.87 15.34
N LEU A 21 21.46 -2.90 14.30
CA LEU A 21 20.76 -4.10 13.86
C LEU A 21 21.74 -5.21 13.43
N PHE A 22 22.78 -4.87 12.65
CA PHE A 22 23.83 -5.80 12.26
C PHE A 22 24.51 -6.43 13.48
N ILE A 23 24.90 -5.62 14.48
CA ILE A 23 25.54 -6.12 15.70
C ILE A 23 24.61 -7.08 16.44
N VAL A 24 23.33 -6.73 16.62
CA VAL A 24 22.34 -7.61 17.27
C VAL A 24 22.19 -8.92 16.50
N GLN A 25 22.05 -8.87 15.17
CA GLN A 25 21.94 -10.06 14.33
C GLN A 25 23.16 -11.00 14.47
N ILE A 26 24.38 -10.45 14.55
CA ILE A 26 25.59 -11.25 14.76
C ILE A 26 25.60 -11.89 16.15
N PHE A 27 25.16 -11.18 17.20
CA PHE A 27 25.02 -11.76 18.54
C PHE A 27 23.97 -12.88 18.59
N GLU A 28 22.90 -12.76 17.80
CA GLU A 28 21.87 -13.79 17.63
C GLU A 28 22.30 -14.93 16.70
N GLN A 29 23.58 -14.99 16.30
CA GLN A 29 24.14 -16.04 15.44
C GLN A 29 23.51 -16.08 14.02
N THR A 30 23.03 -14.94 13.53
CA THR A 30 22.66 -14.79 12.12
C THR A 30 23.90 -14.98 11.25
N GLN A 31 23.75 -15.66 10.10
CA GLN A 31 24.84 -15.84 9.14
C GLN A 31 25.44 -14.49 8.72
N LEU A 32 26.77 -14.41 8.64
CA LEU A 32 27.49 -13.16 8.37
C LEU A 32 27.09 -12.54 7.03
N MET A 33 27.00 -13.35 5.96
CA MET A 33 26.63 -12.85 4.64
C MET A 33 25.22 -12.25 4.65
N PHE A 34 24.26 -12.92 5.29
CA PHE A 34 22.90 -12.42 5.47
C PHE A 34 22.89 -11.06 6.17
N ALA A 35 23.58 -10.95 7.31
CA ALA A 35 23.65 -9.72 8.08
C ALA A 35 24.31 -8.56 7.28
N LEU A 36 25.36 -8.85 6.52
CA LEU A 36 26.00 -7.87 5.64
C LEU A 36 25.07 -7.39 4.51
N CYS A 37 24.34 -8.31 3.88
CA CYS A 37 23.35 -7.96 2.85
C CYS A 37 22.19 -7.15 3.45
N ALA A 38 21.70 -7.49 4.64
CA ALA A 38 20.68 -6.71 5.37
C ALA A 38 21.16 -5.29 5.69
N PHE A 39 22.39 -5.15 6.17
CA PHE A 39 23.03 -3.86 6.40
C PHE A 39 23.09 -3.03 5.12
N ALA A 40 23.61 -3.60 4.04
CA ALA A 40 23.72 -2.95 2.74
C ALA A 40 22.33 -2.58 2.16
N PHE A 41 21.33 -3.43 2.35
CA PHE A 41 19.95 -3.20 1.91
C PHE A 41 19.37 -1.95 2.56
N ILE A 42 19.50 -1.79 3.88
CA ILE A 42 18.97 -0.61 4.60
C ILE A 42 19.63 0.68 4.11
N LEU A 43 20.94 0.67 3.89
CA LEU A 43 21.65 1.84 3.38
C LEU A 43 21.26 2.17 1.94
N THR A 44 21.12 1.14 1.10
CA THR A 44 20.70 1.29 -0.31
C THR A 44 19.28 1.81 -0.39
N ALA A 45 18.35 1.27 0.43
CA ALA A 45 16.97 1.75 0.53
C ALA A 45 16.91 3.22 0.98
N THR A 46 17.75 3.60 1.95
CA THR A 46 17.88 4.99 2.40
C THR A 46 18.34 5.91 1.26
N ALA A 47 19.34 5.48 0.49
CA ALA A 47 19.84 6.23 -0.65
C ALA A 47 18.78 6.37 -1.75
N ALA A 48 18.11 5.27 -2.10
CA ALA A 48 17.05 5.22 -3.10
C ALA A 48 15.88 6.13 -2.73
N PHE A 49 15.43 6.05 -1.47
CA PHE A 49 14.38 6.92 -0.91
C PHE A 49 14.75 8.40 -1.01
N ASN A 50 15.96 8.77 -0.58
CA ASN A 50 16.44 10.15 -0.61
C ASN A 50 16.57 10.71 -2.04
N ILE A 51 17.06 9.89 -2.98
CA ILE A 51 17.21 10.26 -4.38
C ILE A 51 15.85 10.43 -5.05
N ALA A 52 14.91 9.54 -4.77
CA ALA A 52 13.53 9.61 -5.25
C ALA A 52 12.71 10.78 -4.66
N GLY A 53 13.26 11.53 -3.70
CA GLY A 53 12.61 12.69 -3.08
C GLY A 53 11.69 12.36 -1.90
N GLY A 54 11.89 11.20 -1.27
CA GLY A 54 11.17 10.79 -0.06
C GLY A 54 9.67 10.60 -0.24
N LEU A 55 8.89 10.76 0.83
CA LEU A 55 7.42 10.60 0.76
C LEU A 55 6.73 11.71 -0.04
N ASP A 56 7.42 12.81 -0.35
CA ASP A 56 6.90 13.88 -1.23
C ASP A 56 6.63 13.38 -2.67
N ARG A 57 7.10 12.16 -3.02
CA ARG A 57 6.95 11.57 -4.34
C ARG A 57 6.37 10.16 -4.23
N PRO A 58 5.46 9.75 -5.14
CA PRO A 58 4.93 8.38 -5.13
C PRO A 58 6.02 7.32 -5.29
N VAL A 59 7.08 7.62 -6.05
CA VAL A 59 8.25 6.73 -6.22
C VAL A 59 8.99 6.52 -4.89
N GLY A 60 9.28 7.61 -4.16
CA GLY A 60 9.92 7.50 -2.85
C GLY A 60 9.02 6.81 -1.83
N ALA A 61 7.69 7.02 -1.89
CA ALA A 61 6.73 6.26 -1.10
C ALA A 61 6.75 4.75 -1.42
N TYR A 62 6.77 4.37 -2.69
CA TYR A 62 6.88 2.96 -3.11
C TYR A 62 8.14 2.32 -2.52
N ILE A 63 9.30 2.97 -2.67
CA ILE A 63 10.58 2.48 -2.12
C ILE A 63 10.51 2.35 -0.59
N PHE A 64 9.93 3.34 0.10
CA PHE A 64 9.78 3.32 1.55
C PHE A 64 8.93 2.15 2.03
N PHE A 65 7.73 1.98 1.47
CA PHE A 65 6.81 0.92 1.90
C PHE A 65 7.32 -0.45 1.48
N ASN A 66 7.88 -0.58 0.27
CA ASN A 66 8.53 -1.82 -0.16
C ASN A 66 9.67 -2.19 0.81
N ALA A 67 10.65 -1.31 1.06
CA ALA A 67 11.77 -1.64 1.95
C ALA A 67 11.32 -1.97 3.39
N THR A 68 10.38 -1.17 3.91
CA THR A 68 9.91 -1.30 5.28
C THR A 68 9.15 -2.61 5.51
N LEU A 69 8.21 -2.93 4.62
CA LEU A 69 7.26 -4.03 4.80
C LEU A 69 7.70 -5.33 4.11
N THR A 70 8.72 -5.31 3.25
CA THR A 70 9.26 -6.58 2.72
C THR A 70 10.29 -7.16 3.67
N ALA A 71 11.23 -6.35 4.18
CA ALA A 71 12.35 -6.82 5.00
C ALA A 71 12.49 -6.13 6.37
N ILE A 72 12.54 -4.80 6.44
CA ILE A 72 13.04 -4.10 7.65
C ILE A 72 12.22 -4.42 8.89
N VAL A 73 10.89 -4.40 8.80
CA VAL A 73 10.01 -4.74 9.93
C VAL A 73 10.27 -6.17 10.40
N GLY A 74 10.37 -7.13 9.48
CA GLY A 74 10.66 -8.53 9.82
C GLY A 74 11.99 -8.71 10.54
N LEU A 75 13.05 -8.09 10.01
CA LEU A 75 14.39 -8.14 10.58
C LEU A 75 14.45 -7.51 11.98
N VAL A 76 13.75 -6.39 12.20
CA VAL A 76 13.68 -5.72 13.51
C VAL A 76 12.91 -6.57 14.52
N VAL A 77 11.79 -7.17 14.11
CA VAL A 77 11.01 -8.03 15.02
C VAL A 77 11.81 -9.25 15.43
N LYS A 78 12.53 -9.91 14.51
CA LYS A 78 13.47 -11.00 14.82
C LYS A 78 14.50 -10.57 15.88
N ALA A 79 15.14 -9.42 15.65
CA ALA A 79 16.13 -8.86 16.56
C ALA A 79 15.58 -8.47 17.95
N CYS A 80 14.31 -8.06 18.02
CA CYS A 80 13.65 -7.75 19.29
C CYS A 80 13.30 -9.01 20.09
N VAL A 81 13.04 -10.12 19.40
CA VAL A 81 12.63 -11.39 20.00
C VAL A 81 13.84 -12.27 20.36
N GLY A 82 15.04 -11.97 19.86
CA GLY A 82 16.24 -12.76 20.14
C GLY A 82 16.41 -13.94 19.18
N GLU A 83 15.84 -13.88 17.98
CA GLU A 83 15.88 -14.97 17.00
C GLU A 83 16.85 -14.65 15.85
N PRO A 84 17.69 -15.60 15.40
CA PRO A 84 18.55 -15.38 14.23
C PRO A 84 17.71 -15.00 13.02
N ALA A 85 18.08 -13.90 12.33
CA ALA A 85 17.29 -13.39 11.21
C ALA A 85 17.32 -14.32 9.98
N SER A 86 18.31 -15.21 9.90
CA SER A 86 18.41 -16.24 8.86
C SER A 86 17.65 -17.53 9.20
N SER A 87 17.06 -17.64 10.39
CA SER A 87 16.32 -18.86 10.78
C SER A 87 14.97 -18.95 10.05
N ASN A 88 14.48 -20.18 9.85
CA ASN A 88 13.22 -20.51 9.15
C ASN A 88 13.14 -20.11 7.67
N LEU A 89 14.25 -19.64 7.10
CA LEU A 89 14.41 -19.47 5.66
C LEU A 89 15.08 -20.72 5.07
N ILE A 90 14.64 -21.12 3.88
CA ILE A 90 15.19 -22.20 3.06
C ILE A 90 16.54 -21.79 2.49
N ASN A 91 16.64 -20.59 1.90
CA ASN A 91 17.85 -20.07 1.26
C ASN A 91 18.19 -18.66 1.75
N PRO A 92 18.51 -18.49 3.05
CA PRO A 92 18.65 -17.17 3.67
C PRO A 92 19.60 -16.24 2.92
N GLU A 93 20.80 -16.71 2.56
CA GLU A 93 21.81 -15.90 1.89
C GLU A 93 21.33 -15.39 0.53
N ARG A 94 20.81 -16.29 -0.32
CA ARG A 94 20.28 -15.93 -1.64
C ARG A 94 19.09 -14.99 -1.54
N THR A 95 18.20 -15.21 -0.58
CA THR A 95 17.03 -14.35 -0.37
C THR A 95 17.43 -12.91 -0.06
N MET A 96 18.36 -12.72 0.88
CA MET A 96 18.80 -11.37 1.24
C MET A 96 19.65 -10.71 0.13
N GLU A 97 20.39 -11.49 -0.66
CA GLU A 97 21.06 -11.02 -1.88
C GLU A 97 20.07 -10.52 -2.92
N VAL A 98 19.01 -11.30 -3.22
CA VAL A 98 17.95 -10.90 -4.17
C VAL A 98 17.27 -9.62 -3.73
N TYR A 99 16.98 -9.48 -2.43
CA TYR A 99 16.45 -8.24 -1.86
C TYR A 99 17.40 -7.05 -2.04
N LEU A 100 18.69 -7.24 -1.76
CA LEU A 100 19.72 -6.21 -1.98
C LEU A 100 19.79 -5.79 -3.46
N PHE A 101 19.82 -6.75 -4.38
CA PHE A 101 19.85 -6.48 -5.82
C PHE A 101 18.57 -5.80 -6.30
N GLY A 102 17.41 -6.21 -5.81
CA GLY A 102 16.14 -5.52 -6.10
C GLY A 102 16.14 -4.08 -5.59
N MET A 103 16.70 -3.82 -4.42
CA MET A 103 16.83 -2.45 -3.90
C MET A 103 17.87 -1.62 -4.69
N LEU A 104 18.95 -2.23 -5.17
CA LEU A 104 19.89 -1.59 -6.10
C LEU A 104 19.21 -1.26 -7.44
N ALA A 105 18.32 -2.12 -7.94
CA ALA A 105 17.50 -1.84 -9.11
C ALA A 105 16.55 -0.64 -8.87
N MET A 106 15.92 -0.56 -7.70
CA MET A 106 15.11 0.61 -7.31
C MET A 106 15.96 1.87 -7.17
N LEU A 107 17.17 1.78 -6.62
CA LEU A 107 18.13 2.89 -6.55
C LEU A 107 18.48 3.39 -7.97
N PHE A 108 18.75 2.49 -8.90
CA PHE A 108 19.00 2.84 -10.30
C PHE A 108 17.78 3.53 -10.91
N GLY A 109 16.57 2.98 -10.74
CA GLY A 109 15.33 3.59 -11.22
C GLY A 109 15.11 4.99 -10.64
N ALA A 110 15.33 5.17 -9.33
CA ALA A 110 15.25 6.45 -8.66
C ALA A 110 16.30 7.44 -9.20
N TYR A 111 17.52 6.98 -9.47
CA TYR A 111 18.56 7.81 -10.07
C TYR A 111 18.15 8.30 -11.47
N VAL A 112 17.70 7.40 -12.35
CA VAL A 112 17.23 7.75 -13.70
C VAL A 112 16.06 8.72 -13.63
N GLU A 113 15.04 8.42 -12.81
CA GLU A 113 13.90 9.31 -12.59
C GLU A 113 14.37 10.70 -12.12
N SER A 114 15.23 10.76 -11.11
CA SER A 114 15.67 12.04 -10.54
C SER A 114 16.43 12.92 -11.54
N ARG A 115 17.09 12.30 -12.52
CA ARG A 115 17.87 12.96 -13.56
C ARG A 115 17.00 13.51 -14.69
N PHE A 116 15.94 12.80 -15.05
CA PHE A 116 15.07 13.12 -16.19
C PHE A 116 13.70 13.69 -15.79
N ARG A 117 13.40 13.79 -14.49
CA ARG A 117 12.11 14.30 -14.01
C ARG A 117 11.81 15.71 -14.53
N PRO A 118 10.55 15.98 -14.93
CA PRO A 118 10.16 17.31 -15.35
C PRO A 118 10.08 18.25 -14.13
N ARG A 119 10.33 19.54 -14.36
CA ARG A 119 10.23 20.57 -13.29
C ARG A 119 8.81 20.71 -12.72
N LYS A 120 7.80 20.47 -13.55
CA LYS A 120 6.39 20.41 -13.18
C LYS A 120 5.81 19.13 -13.75
N SER A 121 5.09 18.37 -12.96
CA SER A 121 4.38 17.19 -13.46
C SER A 121 3.21 17.59 -14.35
N PHE A 122 2.69 16.64 -15.12
CA PHE A 122 1.52 16.84 -15.97
C PHE A 122 0.34 17.43 -15.18
N ILE A 123 -0.01 16.82 -14.04
CA ILE A 123 -1.13 17.27 -13.21
C ILE A 123 -0.87 18.68 -12.68
N GLN A 124 0.34 18.96 -12.16
CA GLN A 124 0.67 20.29 -11.64
C GLN A 124 0.64 21.37 -12.74
N ALA A 125 1.08 21.04 -13.94
CA ALA A 125 1.18 21.99 -15.05
C ALA A 125 -0.17 22.27 -15.71
N ARG A 126 -1.06 21.28 -15.79
CA ARG A 126 -2.29 21.35 -16.59
C ARG A 126 -3.58 21.40 -15.78
N LEU A 127 -3.57 20.96 -14.53
CA LEU A 127 -4.77 20.80 -13.71
C LEU A 127 -4.63 21.57 -12.37
N PRO A 128 -4.69 22.91 -12.39
CA PRO A 128 -4.57 23.70 -11.17
C PRO A 128 -5.77 23.49 -10.26
N MET A 129 -5.49 23.23 -8.98
CA MET A 129 -6.52 22.94 -7.98
C MET A 129 -7.48 24.12 -7.74
N PRO A 130 -8.79 23.87 -7.68
CA PRO A 130 -9.77 24.81 -7.16
C PRO A 130 -9.74 24.82 -5.62
N SER A 131 -10.74 25.44 -4.99
CA SER A 131 -10.80 25.55 -3.53
C SER A 131 -10.83 24.16 -2.86
N LEU A 132 -10.01 23.97 -1.83
CA LEU A 132 -9.90 22.70 -1.10
C LEU A 132 -11.26 22.25 -0.54
N ARG A 133 -12.07 23.19 -0.04
CA ARG A 133 -13.43 22.96 0.48
C ARG A 133 -14.34 22.39 -0.61
N SER A 134 -14.37 23.01 -1.78
CA SER A 134 -15.23 22.57 -2.89
C SER A 134 -14.87 21.16 -3.36
N VAL A 135 -13.56 20.86 -3.48
CA VAL A 135 -13.12 19.52 -3.87
C VAL A 135 -13.49 18.49 -2.81
N TYR A 136 -13.30 18.81 -1.52
CA TYR A 136 -13.68 17.94 -0.41
C TYR A 136 -15.19 17.62 -0.35
N ILE A 137 -16.05 18.65 -0.46
CA ILE A 137 -17.51 18.46 -0.44
C ILE A 137 -17.94 17.67 -1.67
N GLY A 138 -17.44 18.02 -2.85
CA GLY A 138 -17.71 17.30 -4.09
C GLY A 138 -17.27 15.84 -4.02
N SER A 139 -16.08 15.55 -3.52
CA SER A 139 -15.59 14.16 -3.38
C SER A 139 -16.42 13.37 -2.38
N THR A 140 -16.87 14.01 -1.30
CA THR A 140 -17.74 13.37 -0.31
C THR A 140 -19.10 13.00 -0.93
N ALA A 141 -19.70 13.91 -1.69
CA ALA A 141 -20.99 13.67 -2.34
C ALA A 141 -20.90 12.52 -3.36
N ILE A 142 -19.86 12.50 -4.20
CA ILE A 142 -19.64 11.39 -5.15
C ILE A 142 -19.38 10.08 -4.41
N ALA A 143 -18.54 10.08 -3.37
CA ALA A 143 -18.27 8.88 -2.58
C ALA A 143 -19.55 8.27 -2.01
N LEU A 144 -20.40 9.08 -1.35
CA LEU A 144 -21.66 8.61 -0.80
C LEU A 144 -22.63 8.11 -1.88
N PHE A 145 -22.70 8.81 -3.02
CA PHE A 145 -23.51 8.38 -4.17
C PHE A 145 -23.04 7.04 -4.74
N LEU A 146 -21.74 6.84 -4.90
CA LEU A 146 -21.17 5.56 -5.34
C LEU A 146 -21.47 4.44 -4.34
N LYS A 147 -21.42 4.70 -3.03
CA LYS A 147 -21.81 3.70 -2.01
C LYS A 147 -23.28 3.31 -2.13
N VAL A 148 -24.18 4.23 -2.48
CA VAL A 148 -25.57 3.89 -2.79
C VAL A 148 -25.66 3.01 -4.03
N ILE A 149 -24.93 3.34 -5.11
CA ILE A 149 -24.88 2.50 -6.32
C ILE A 149 -24.38 1.09 -6.00
N TYR A 150 -23.31 0.96 -5.21
CA TYR A 150 -22.78 -0.35 -4.83
C TYR A 150 -23.75 -1.14 -3.97
N ALA A 151 -24.45 -0.49 -3.03
CA ALA A 151 -25.50 -1.13 -2.25
C ALA A 151 -26.63 -1.64 -3.15
N LEU A 152 -27.06 -0.86 -4.16
CA LEU A 152 -28.07 -1.30 -5.13
C LEU A 152 -27.55 -2.44 -6.02
N ALA A 153 -26.29 -2.40 -6.43
CA ALA A 153 -25.66 -3.46 -7.21
C ALA A 153 -25.57 -4.77 -6.42
N ALA A 154 -25.22 -4.69 -5.13
CA ALA A 154 -25.18 -5.84 -4.24
C ALA A 154 -26.56 -6.47 -3.99
N LEU A 155 -27.64 -5.68 -4.09
CA LEU A 155 -29.01 -6.18 -4.08
C LEU A 155 -29.46 -6.80 -5.41
N GLY A 156 -28.57 -6.88 -6.41
CA GLY A 156 -28.87 -7.41 -7.73
C GLY A 156 -29.73 -6.48 -8.60
N LEU A 157 -29.97 -5.24 -8.16
CA LEU A 157 -30.79 -4.26 -8.90
C LEU A 157 -30.04 -3.64 -10.07
N ILE A 158 -28.71 -3.65 -10.02
CA ILE A 158 -27.83 -3.12 -11.06
C ILE A 158 -26.70 -4.12 -11.26
N SER A 159 -26.51 -4.61 -12.48
CA SER A 159 -25.40 -5.52 -12.83
C SER A 159 -24.68 -5.02 -14.08
N GLY A 160 -23.40 -5.35 -14.21
CA GLY A 160 -22.61 -5.05 -15.40
C GLY A 160 -21.13 -4.78 -15.14
N SER A 161 -20.32 -5.00 -16.17
CA SER A 161 -18.86 -4.78 -16.16
C SER A 161 -18.45 -3.33 -15.87
N LEU A 162 -19.33 -2.37 -16.15
CA LEU A 162 -19.11 -0.96 -15.83
C LEU A 162 -19.04 -0.71 -14.32
N ILE A 163 -19.87 -1.38 -13.52
CA ILE A 163 -19.89 -1.21 -12.06
C ILE A 163 -18.57 -1.70 -11.47
N GLN A 164 -18.06 -2.85 -11.92
CA GLN A 164 -16.76 -3.36 -11.48
C GLN A 164 -15.63 -2.41 -11.86
N THR A 165 -15.69 -1.81 -13.06
CA THR A 165 -14.70 -0.82 -13.51
C THR A 165 -14.71 0.43 -12.62
N ILE A 166 -15.91 0.92 -12.26
CA ILE A 166 -16.08 2.06 -11.36
C ILE A 166 -15.61 1.70 -9.95
N TYR A 167 -15.95 0.50 -9.45
CA TYR A 167 -15.53 0.00 -8.14
C TYR A 167 -14.00 -0.03 -8.01
N ASN A 168 -13.31 -0.58 -9.02
CA ASN A 168 -11.85 -0.65 -9.01
C ASN A 168 -11.16 0.73 -9.06
N GLY A 169 -11.82 1.74 -9.66
CA GLY A 169 -11.33 3.11 -9.73
C GLY A 169 -11.83 4.03 -8.61
N ASP A 170 -12.68 3.55 -7.70
CA ASP A 170 -13.26 4.38 -6.65
C ASP A 170 -12.24 4.63 -5.54
N HIS A 171 -11.68 5.83 -5.60
CA HIS A 171 -10.85 6.38 -4.54
C HIS A 171 -11.47 7.63 -3.93
N PHE A 172 -12.75 7.94 -4.20
CA PHE A 172 -13.38 9.18 -3.74
C PHE A 172 -13.54 9.23 -2.23
N LEU A 173 -13.82 8.09 -1.56
CA LEU A 173 -13.95 8.07 -0.11
C LEU A 173 -12.60 8.30 0.60
N PRO A 174 -11.52 7.54 0.32
CA PRO A 174 -10.18 7.87 0.86
C PRO A 174 -9.75 9.30 0.53
N PHE A 175 -10.07 9.77 -0.68
CA PHE A 175 -9.79 11.14 -1.10
C PHE A 175 -10.53 12.19 -0.26
N ALA A 176 -11.83 11.99 -0.02
CA ALA A 176 -12.63 12.84 0.85
C ALA A 176 -12.10 12.85 2.29
N LEU A 177 -11.65 11.70 2.81
CA LEU A 177 -11.06 11.61 4.15
C LEU A 177 -9.78 12.45 4.25
N ILE A 178 -8.85 12.28 3.31
CA ILE A 178 -7.59 13.04 3.26
C ILE A 178 -7.88 14.54 3.16
N LEU A 179 -8.72 14.95 2.21
CA LEU A 179 -9.03 16.37 2.02
C LEU A 179 -9.80 16.96 3.20
N GLY A 180 -10.70 16.19 3.81
CA GLY A 180 -11.45 16.61 5.00
C GLY A 180 -10.53 16.87 6.19
N VAL A 181 -9.55 15.99 6.44
CA VAL A 181 -8.53 16.18 7.48
C VAL A 181 -7.69 17.42 7.17
N MET A 182 -7.18 17.56 5.93
CA MET A 182 -6.38 18.71 5.52
C MET A 182 -7.16 20.02 5.67
N TYR A 183 -8.40 20.07 5.21
CA TYR A 183 -9.29 21.22 5.32
C TYR A 183 -9.53 21.58 6.79
N THR A 184 -9.82 20.59 7.64
CA THR A 184 -10.07 20.81 9.08
C THR A 184 -8.84 21.37 9.80
N ILE A 185 -7.65 20.83 9.51
CA ILE A 185 -6.39 21.32 10.09
C ILE A 185 -6.15 22.77 9.65
N ARG A 186 -6.31 23.08 8.36
CA ARG A 186 -6.05 24.43 7.81
C ARG A 186 -7.05 25.46 8.33
N SER A 187 -8.35 25.15 8.28
CA SER A 187 -9.42 26.04 8.73
C SER A 187 -9.44 26.29 10.24
N SER A 188 -8.94 25.33 11.03
CA SER A 188 -8.81 25.49 12.49
C SER A 188 -7.43 25.98 12.94
N HIS A 189 -6.56 26.41 12.02
CA HIS A 189 -5.18 26.80 12.32
C HIS A 189 -4.41 25.76 13.17
N GLY A 190 -4.62 24.48 12.86
CA GLY A 190 -3.96 23.36 13.54
C GLY A 190 -4.57 22.97 14.90
N GLN A 191 -5.69 23.57 15.32
CA GLN A 191 -6.31 23.24 16.59
C GLN A 191 -7.07 21.91 16.58
N ARG A 192 -7.64 21.53 15.43
CA ARG A 192 -8.45 20.32 15.24
C ARG A 192 -8.02 19.58 13.97
N SER A 193 -8.15 18.26 13.98
CA SER A 193 -7.89 17.40 12.81
C SER A 193 -9.13 16.67 12.31
N ILE A 194 -10.19 16.62 13.11
CA ILE A 194 -11.42 15.86 12.82
C ILE A 194 -12.64 16.72 13.19
N THR A 195 -13.69 16.65 12.36
CA THR A 195 -15.04 17.18 12.63
C THR A 195 -16.01 16.01 12.83
N PRO A 196 -17.21 16.23 13.43
CA PRO A 196 -18.21 15.16 13.56
C PRO A 196 -18.60 14.52 12.23
N TRP A 197 -18.72 15.32 11.17
CA TRP A 197 -19.00 14.82 9.83
C TRP A 197 -17.86 13.96 9.28
N LEU A 198 -16.62 14.38 9.48
CA LEU A 198 -15.48 13.58 9.09
C LEU A 198 -15.45 12.26 9.89
N PHE A 199 -15.70 12.29 11.19
CA PHE A 199 -15.81 11.08 12.02
C PHE A 199 -16.86 10.11 11.46
N PHE A 200 -18.01 10.60 10.99
CA PHE A 200 -19.00 9.77 10.30
C PHE A 200 -18.43 9.08 9.05
N LEU A 201 -17.67 9.79 8.21
CA LEU A 201 -17.02 9.19 7.03
C LEU A 201 -15.96 8.15 7.42
N PHE A 202 -15.20 8.39 8.51
CA PHE A 202 -14.27 7.39 9.06
C PHE A 202 -15.04 6.13 9.49
N ALA A 203 -16.12 6.29 10.24
CA ALA A 203 -16.96 5.18 10.69
C ALA A 203 -17.58 4.41 9.53
N LEU A 204 -18.04 5.11 8.47
CA LEU A 204 -18.56 4.49 7.26
C LEU A 204 -17.50 3.63 6.57
N SER A 205 -16.29 4.16 6.36
CA SER A 205 -15.20 3.43 5.73
C SER A 205 -14.73 2.23 6.57
N THR A 206 -14.66 2.38 7.90
CA THR A 206 -14.34 1.25 8.78
C THR A 206 -15.46 0.22 8.79
N GLY A 207 -16.73 0.63 8.76
CA GLY A 207 -17.89 -0.26 8.67
C GLY A 207 -17.87 -1.10 7.39
N GLU A 208 -17.51 -0.51 6.26
CA GLU A 208 -17.28 -1.24 5.00
C GLU A 208 -16.16 -2.28 5.15
N GLY A 209 -15.06 -1.92 5.81
CA GLY A 209 -13.98 -2.86 6.10
C GLY A 209 -14.40 -4.02 7.01
N LEU A 210 -15.33 -3.78 7.94
CA LEU A 210 -15.89 -4.84 8.78
C LEU A 210 -16.75 -5.79 7.94
N LEU A 211 -17.67 -5.26 7.13
CA LEU A 211 -18.59 -6.07 6.32
C LEU A 211 -17.87 -6.88 5.22
N SER A 212 -16.83 -6.30 4.62
CA SER A 212 -16.04 -6.95 3.57
C SER A 212 -14.87 -7.79 4.10
N PHE A 213 -14.71 -7.90 5.42
CA PHE A 213 -13.56 -8.53 6.07
C PHE A 213 -12.22 -8.06 5.49
N SER A 214 -12.13 -6.77 5.14
CA SER A 214 -10.99 -6.19 4.43
C SER A 214 -10.08 -5.39 5.36
N LYS A 215 -8.88 -5.93 5.63
CA LYS A 215 -7.82 -5.24 6.39
C LYS A 215 -7.52 -3.85 5.82
N GLN A 216 -7.39 -3.78 4.50
CA GLN A 216 -7.10 -2.52 3.82
C GLN A 216 -8.18 -1.49 4.10
N ALA A 217 -9.46 -1.85 3.96
CA ALA A 217 -10.57 -0.94 4.22
C ALA A 217 -10.72 -0.59 5.72
N LEU A 218 -10.42 -1.53 6.62
CA LEU A 218 -10.42 -1.28 8.07
C LEU A 218 -9.38 -0.23 8.49
N PHE A 219 -8.17 -0.29 7.92
CA PHE A 219 -7.04 0.57 8.30
C PHE A 219 -6.86 1.80 7.41
N ALA A 220 -7.46 1.83 6.22
CA ALA A 220 -7.39 2.96 5.29
C ALA A 220 -7.78 4.30 5.95
N PRO A 221 -8.81 4.41 6.80
CA PRO A 221 -9.15 5.69 7.44
C PRO A 221 -8.03 6.20 8.33
N ALA A 222 -7.49 5.34 9.22
CA ALA A 222 -6.39 5.70 10.10
C ALA A 222 -5.15 6.13 9.30
N PHE A 223 -4.84 5.42 8.21
CA PHE A 223 -3.74 5.79 7.34
C PHE A 223 -3.99 7.11 6.60
N CYS A 224 -5.20 7.35 6.07
CA CYS A 224 -5.59 8.62 5.46
C CYS A 224 -5.43 9.79 6.45
N TRP A 225 -5.79 9.57 7.72
CA TRP A 225 -5.58 10.55 8.78
C TRP A 225 -4.09 10.84 9.01
N VAL A 226 -3.28 9.80 9.20
CA VAL A 226 -1.83 9.95 9.42
C VAL A 226 -1.17 10.65 8.25
N LEU A 227 -1.49 10.26 7.02
CA LEU A 227 -0.94 10.85 5.81
C LEU A 227 -1.30 12.33 5.68
N ALA A 228 -2.59 12.68 5.83
CA ALA A 228 -3.04 14.08 5.78
C ALA A 228 -2.45 14.92 6.93
N ALA A 229 -2.38 14.37 8.14
CA ALA A 229 -1.81 15.03 9.30
C ALA A 229 -0.30 15.25 9.12
N ALA A 230 0.43 14.28 8.57
CA ALA A 230 1.86 14.39 8.31
C ALA A 230 2.16 15.44 7.22
N ILE A 231 1.41 15.43 6.11
CA ILE A 231 1.53 16.42 5.03
C ILE A 231 1.27 17.84 5.55
N CYS A 232 0.27 18.01 6.40
CA CYS A 232 -0.02 19.30 7.04
C CYS A 232 0.88 19.62 8.24
N ARG A 233 1.88 18.78 8.55
CA ARG A 233 2.77 18.88 9.71
C ARG A 233 2.00 19.14 11.00
N TYR A 234 0.92 18.38 11.23
CA TYR A 234 0.00 18.58 12.33
C TYR A 234 0.70 18.46 13.68
N ARG A 235 0.33 19.32 14.64
CA ARG A 235 0.83 19.25 16.01
C ARG A 235 0.05 18.18 16.78
N LEU A 236 0.66 17.01 16.95
CA LEU A 236 0.10 15.94 17.75
C LEU A 236 -0.10 16.38 19.20
N LYS A 237 -1.30 16.15 19.71
CA LYS A 237 -1.61 16.17 21.14
C LYS A 237 -1.43 14.75 21.68
N ILE A 238 -1.23 14.63 22.99
CA ILE A 238 -1.08 13.33 23.64
C ILE A 238 -2.27 12.40 23.40
N VAL A 239 -3.49 12.98 23.33
CA VAL A 239 -4.71 12.24 23.01
C VAL A 239 -4.61 11.56 21.64
N ASN A 240 -4.06 12.24 20.62
CA ASN A 240 -3.86 11.64 19.31
C ASN A 240 -2.88 10.46 19.34
N ILE A 241 -1.81 10.56 20.13
CA ILE A 241 -0.83 9.48 20.29
C ILE A 241 -1.50 8.28 20.97
N ILE A 242 -2.23 8.50 22.05
CA ILE A 242 -3.00 7.47 22.75
C ILE A 242 -4.00 6.82 21.79
N SER A 243 -4.73 7.61 20.99
CA SER A 243 -5.66 7.08 19.98
C SER A 243 -4.95 6.22 18.94
N LEU A 244 -3.78 6.61 18.43
CA LEU A 244 -3.00 5.80 17.50
C LEU A 244 -2.54 4.48 18.13
N VAL A 245 -2.09 4.50 19.39
CA VAL A 245 -1.71 3.29 20.12
C VAL A 245 -2.90 2.36 20.32
N ILE A 246 -4.07 2.90 20.68
CA ILE A 246 -5.32 2.12 20.80
C ILE A 246 -5.70 1.51 19.44
N VAL A 247 -5.65 2.30 18.35
CA VAL A 247 -5.94 1.78 17.00
C VAL A 247 -4.96 0.68 16.62
N ALA A 248 -3.66 0.84 16.90
CA ALA A 248 -2.65 -0.18 16.63
C ALA A 248 -2.89 -1.46 17.45
N TYR A 249 -3.25 -1.32 18.73
CA TYR A 249 -3.61 -2.45 19.59
C TYR A 249 -4.86 -3.17 19.07
N VAL A 250 -5.94 -2.45 18.76
CA VAL A 250 -7.17 -3.04 18.21
C VAL A 250 -6.90 -3.70 16.85
N ALA A 251 -6.08 -3.06 16.01
CA ALA A 251 -5.65 -3.57 14.72
C ALA A 251 -4.96 -4.94 14.85
N TYR A 252 -4.01 -5.01 15.78
CA TYR A 252 -3.22 -6.21 16.06
C TYR A 252 -4.07 -7.32 16.68
N THR A 253 -4.74 -7.02 17.79
CA THR A 253 -5.38 -8.02 18.65
C THR A 253 -6.71 -8.51 18.09
N TYR A 254 -7.49 -7.66 17.43
CA TYR A 254 -8.87 -7.96 17.07
C TYR A 254 -9.15 -7.85 15.57
N ALA A 255 -8.82 -6.71 14.95
CA ALA A 255 -9.24 -6.44 13.58
C ALA A 255 -8.54 -7.35 12.55
N THR A 256 -7.25 -7.65 12.77
CA THR A 256 -6.51 -8.56 11.88
C THR A 256 -7.05 -10.00 11.96
N PRO A 257 -7.16 -10.63 13.15
CA PRO A 257 -7.78 -11.95 13.26
C PRO A 257 -9.21 -12.00 12.71
N TYR A 258 -10.03 -10.98 13.02
CA TYR A 258 -11.39 -10.86 12.50
C TYR A 258 -11.44 -10.90 10.97
N SER A 259 -10.65 -10.05 10.32
CA SER A 259 -10.64 -9.96 8.86
C SER A 259 -10.11 -11.22 8.19
N GLN A 260 -9.15 -11.92 8.81
CA GLN A 260 -8.56 -13.13 8.26
C GLN A 260 -9.51 -14.31 8.38
N TYR A 261 -10.08 -14.50 9.57
CA TYR A 261 -11.01 -15.59 9.82
C TYR A 261 -12.31 -15.39 9.06
N GLY A 262 -12.85 -14.16 9.01
CA GLY A 262 -14.09 -13.86 8.29
C GLY A 262 -13.99 -14.09 6.77
N ARG A 263 -12.82 -13.88 6.17
CA ARG A 263 -12.59 -14.15 4.74
C ARG A 263 -12.78 -15.62 4.34
N ILE A 264 -12.53 -16.55 5.26
CA ILE A 264 -12.69 -17.99 5.00
C ILE A 264 -14.15 -18.34 4.71
N PHE A 265 -15.09 -17.60 5.28
CA PHE A 265 -16.52 -17.86 5.16
C PHE A 265 -17.24 -16.85 4.24
N ASN A 266 -16.48 -16.01 3.54
CA ASN A 266 -17.01 -14.96 2.66
C ASN A 266 -17.42 -15.53 1.30
N GLU A 267 -18.36 -16.48 1.31
CA GLU A 267 -18.95 -17.08 0.10
C GLU A 267 -20.38 -16.56 -0.16
N GLY A 268 -20.93 -15.79 0.78
CA GLY A 268 -22.31 -15.32 0.78
C GLY A 268 -22.54 -13.93 0.18
N GLY A 269 -23.81 -13.56 0.05
CA GLY A 269 -24.20 -12.18 -0.32
C GLY A 269 -23.99 -11.18 0.83
N GLU A 270 -24.05 -9.87 0.55
CA GLU A 270 -23.83 -8.80 1.55
C GLU A 270 -24.65 -8.96 2.85
N VAL A 271 -25.89 -9.47 2.76
CA VAL A 271 -26.74 -9.70 3.94
C VAL A 271 -26.20 -10.84 4.82
N GLU A 272 -25.67 -11.88 4.20
CA GLU A 272 -25.04 -13.00 4.90
C GLU A 272 -23.73 -12.54 5.53
N ASN A 273 -22.95 -11.74 4.80
CA ASN A 273 -21.73 -11.10 5.32
C ASN A 273 -22.02 -10.19 6.51
N ALA A 274 -23.11 -9.42 6.49
CA ALA A 274 -23.50 -8.61 7.63
C ALA A 274 -23.86 -9.46 8.87
N ARG A 275 -24.58 -10.57 8.68
CA ARG A 275 -24.90 -11.51 9.78
C ARG A 275 -23.65 -12.18 10.32
N LEU A 276 -22.78 -12.64 9.44
CA LEU A 276 -21.49 -13.22 9.79
C LEU A 276 -20.63 -12.21 10.54
N ALA A 277 -20.53 -10.98 10.06
CA ALA A 277 -19.80 -9.89 10.70
C ALA A 277 -20.30 -9.65 12.14
N VAL A 278 -21.62 -9.59 12.35
CA VAL A 278 -22.21 -9.46 13.69
C VAL A 278 -21.88 -10.67 14.57
N HIS A 279 -21.97 -11.88 14.03
CA HIS A 279 -21.64 -13.09 14.78
C HIS A 279 -20.17 -13.11 15.21
N LEU A 280 -19.24 -12.84 14.29
CA LEU A 280 -17.81 -12.79 14.56
C LEU A 280 -17.45 -11.67 15.54
N LEU A 281 -18.07 -10.50 15.43
CA LEU A 281 -17.86 -9.37 16.37
C LEU A 281 -18.40 -9.66 17.78
N THR A 282 -19.42 -10.50 17.91
CA THR A 282 -19.95 -10.90 19.23
C THR A 282 -19.17 -12.07 19.86
N HIS A 283 -18.42 -12.85 19.08
CA HIS A 283 -17.63 -14.00 19.52
C HIS A 283 -16.12 -13.79 19.30
N MET A 284 -15.63 -12.57 19.49
CA MET A 284 -14.25 -12.20 19.13
C MET A 284 -13.17 -13.05 19.80
N ASP A 285 -13.38 -13.52 21.04
CA ASP A 285 -12.40 -14.38 21.71
C ASP A 285 -12.24 -15.74 21.03
N GLU A 286 -13.32 -16.28 20.45
CA GLU A 286 -13.29 -17.50 19.65
C GLU A 286 -12.61 -17.26 18.31
N VAL A 287 -12.91 -16.12 17.67
CA VAL A 287 -12.30 -15.72 16.40
C VAL A 287 -10.79 -15.58 16.52
N VAL A 288 -10.29 -14.97 17.60
CA VAL A 288 -8.86 -14.82 17.84
C VAL A 288 -8.19 -16.19 18.00
N LYS A 289 -8.79 -17.11 18.76
CA LYS A 289 -8.27 -18.47 18.95
C LYS A 289 -8.28 -19.28 17.66
N ALA A 290 -9.42 -19.31 16.97
CA ALA A 290 -9.58 -20.05 15.72
C ALA A 290 -8.66 -19.52 14.61
N ASN A 291 -8.45 -18.20 14.53
CA ASN A 291 -7.47 -17.63 13.61
C ASN A 291 -6.04 -18.04 13.95
N ALA A 292 -5.67 -18.10 15.23
CA ALA A 292 -4.34 -18.55 15.65
C ALA A 292 -4.10 -20.02 15.28
N GLU A 293 -5.09 -20.89 15.48
CA GLU A 293 -5.07 -22.30 15.09
C GLU A 293 -4.96 -22.47 13.57
N ASN A 294 -5.78 -21.76 12.80
CA ASN A 294 -5.72 -21.78 11.33
C ASN A 294 -4.39 -21.24 10.79
N THR A 295 -3.86 -20.17 11.39
CA THR A 295 -2.58 -19.59 10.98
C THR A 295 -1.43 -20.55 11.25
N ALA A 296 -1.45 -21.27 12.38
CA ALA A 296 -0.44 -22.29 12.68
C ALA A 296 -0.45 -23.44 11.64
N GLY A 297 -1.63 -23.83 11.13
CA GLY A 297 -1.77 -24.85 10.10
C GLY A 297 -1.31 -24.40 8.71
N VAL A 298 -1.75 -23.24 8.24
CA VAL A 298 -1.49 -22.74 6.86
C VAL A 298 -0.10 -22.13 6.73
N TYR A 299 0.30 -21.29 7.70
CA TYR A 299 1.58 -20.57 7.64
C TYR A 299 2.70 -21.29 8.38
N GLY A 300 2.45 -22.44 9.00
CA GLY A 300 3.52 -23.24 9.62
C GLY A 300 4.65 -23.60 8.64
N LYS A 301 4.36 -23.67 7.32
CA LYS A 301 5.37 -23.89 6.28
C LYS A 301 6.10 -22.62 5.81
N LEU A 302 5.49 -21.44 5.96
CA LEU A 302 6.02 -20.14 5.54
C LEU A 302 6.15 -19.16 6.74
N ALA A 303 6.43 -19.71 7.93
CA ALA A 303 6.55 -18.93 9.14
C ALA A 303 7.96 -18.36 9.22
N TYR A 304 8.08 -17.03 9.29
CA TYR A 304 9.39 -16.41 9.46
C TYR A 304 9.87 -16.49 10.92
N TYR A 305 8.99 -16.24 11.90
CA TYR A 305 9.33 -16.32 13.33
C TYR A 305 9.10 -17.73 13.89
N ASN A 306 9.73 -18.07 15.02
CA ASN A 306 9.55 -19.40 15.63
C ASN A 306 8.17 -19.59 16.27
N HIS A 307 7.43 -18.50 16.48
CA HIS A 307 6.08 -18.49 16.99
C HIS A 307 5.22 -17.48 16.22
N SER A 308 3.91 -17.69 16.22
CA SER A 308 2.99 -16.76 15.55
C SER A 308 3.04 -15.38 16.22
N MET A 309 3.37 -14.36 15.43
CA MET A 309 3.43 -12.95 15.79
C MET A 309 2.25 -12.15 15.22
N GLY A 310 1.22 -12.86 14.73
CA GLY A 310 -0.04 -12.29 14.26
C GLY A 310 0.15 -11.31 13.10
N LEU A 311 -0.02 -10.02 13.36
CA LEU A 311 0.14 -8.99 12.32
C LEU A 311 1.56 -8.97 11.75
N PHE A 312 2.59 -9.22 12.55
CA PHE A 312 3.99 -9.12 12.10
C PHE A 312 4.40 -10.25 11.15
N ASP A 313 3.74 -11.41 11.20
CA ASP A 313 3.90 -12.47 10.19
C ASP A 313 3.50 -11.99 8.80
N ARG A 314 2.58 -11.01 8.74
CA ARG A 314 2.01 -10.46 7.51
C ARG A 314 2.65 -9.16 7.05
N LEU A 315 3.29 -8.42 7.96
CA LEU A 315 3.99 -7.17 7.62
C LEU A 315 5.40 -7.40 7.07
N GLN A 316 5.80 -8.65 6.84
CA GLN A 316 7.07 -9.05 6.24
C GLN A 316 6.77 -9.98 5.06
N MET A 317 7.59 -9.91 4.01
CA MET A 317 7.46 -10.78 2.83
C MET A 317 8.64 -11.75 2.66
N LEU A 318 9.60 -11.75 3.60
CA LEU A 318 10.82 -12.55 3.53
C LEU A 318 10.55 -14.05 3.37
N SER A 319 9.65 -14.64 4.15
CA SER A 319 9.42 -16.09 4.08
C SER A 319 8.67 -16.56 2.81
N PRO A 320 7.57 -15.91 2.37
CA PRO A 320 6.96 -16.23 1.07
C PRO A 320 7.95 -16.05 -0.09
N ASP A 321 8.75 -14.98 -0.07
CA ASP A 321 9.74 -14.70 -1.10
C ASP A 321 10.89 -15.72 -1.11
N ASP A 322 11.38 -16.11 0.07
CA ASP A 322 12.42 -17.13 0.21
C ASP A 322 11.96 -18.48 -0.34
N ALA A 323 10.69 -18.85 -0.10
CA ALA A 323 10.13 -20.07 -0.66
C ALA A 323 10.05 -20.02 -2.19
N LEU A 324 9.65 -18.87 -2.76
CA LEU A 324 9.62 -18.67 -4.21
C LEU A 324 11.02 -18.67 -4.84
N ILE A 325 12.01 -18.09 -4.15
CA ILE A 325 13.42 -18.16 -4.53
C ILE A 325 13.90 -19.61 -4.46
N GLY A 326 13.53 -20.37 -3.43
CA GLY A 326 13.86 -21.79 -3.31
C GLY A 326 13.32 -22.65 -4.44
N VAL A 327 12.08 -22.41 -4.87
CA VAL A 327 11.51 -23.04 -6.09
C VAL A 327 12.37 -22.71 -7.31
N THR A 328 12.84 -21.47 -7.42
CA THR A 328 13.69 -21.02 -8.54
C THR A 328 15.07 -21.69 -8.52
N GLU A 329 15.69 -21.83 -7.35
CA GLU A 329 16.96 -22.55 -7.21
C GLU A 329 16.81 -24.04 -7.58
N GLN A 330 15.67 -24.65 -7.26
CA GLN A 330 15.43 -26.06 -7.51
C GLN A 330 15.07 -26.36 -8.97
N TYR A 331 14.21 -25.56 -9.59
CA TYR A 331 13.62 -25.85 -10.91
C TYR A 331 14.09 -24.91 -12.02
N GLY A 332 14.87 -23.89 -11.69
CA GLY A 332 15.28 -22.84 -12.61
C GLY A 332 14.21 -21.76 -12.83
N PRO A 333 14.54 -20.68 -13.57
CA PRO A 333 13.62 -19.59 -13.85
C PRO A 333 12.41 -20.02 -14.70
N MET A 334 11.27 -19.38 -14.48
CA MET A 334 10.00 -19.68 -15.17
C MET A 334 9.94 -19.09 -16.58
N GLY A 335 10.69 -18.02 -16.84
CA GLY A 335 10.55 -17.17 -18.02
C GLY A 335 9.80 -15.87 -17.72
N TYR A 336 9.80 -14.96 -18.70
CA TYR A 336 9.29 -13.58 -18.56
C TYR A 336 7.82 -13.40 -18.98
N GLU A 337 7.06 -14.48 -19.09
CA GLU A 337 5.61 -14.40 -19.36
C GLU A 337 4.88 -13.58 -18.29
N PRO A 338 5.18 -13.71 -16.97
CA PRO A 338 4.52 -12.89 -15.95
C PRO A 338 4.78 -11.38 -16.09
N LEU A 339 5.99 -10.98 -16.48
CA LEU A 339 6.31 -9.59 -16.82
C LEU A 339 5.50 -9.08 -18.02
N VAL A 340 5.38 -9.88 -19.08
CA VAL A 340 4.62 -9.51 -20.29
C VAL A 340 3.14 -9.34 -19.96
N GLU A 341 2.54 -10.32 -19.29
CA GLU A 341 1.14 -10.25 -18.88
C GLU A 341 0.87 -9.08 -17.91
N SER A 342 1.79 -8.80 -16.99
CA SER A 342 1.69 -7.65 -16.09
C SER A 342 1.74 -6.32 -16.84
N ALA A 343 2.57 -6.23 -17.89
CA ALA A 343 2.62 -5.05 -18.76
C ALA A 343 1.35 -4.89 -19.60
N GLU A 344 0.82 -5.99 -20.14
CA GLU A 344 -0.46 -6.03 -20.85
C GLU A 344 -1.63 -5.64 -19.94
N ASN A 345 -1.54 -5.99 -18.64
CA ASN A 345 -2.57 -5.68 -17.67
C ASN A 345 -2.74 -4.16 -17.43
N ILE A 346 -1.77 -3.33 -17.82
CA ILE A 346 -1.90 -1.86 -17.80
C ILE A 346 -3.04 -1.39 -18.71
N ILE A 347 -3.36 -2.13 -19.78
CA ILE A 347 -4.42 -1.78 -20.72
C ILE A 347 -5.78 -2.00 -20.04
N PRO A 348 -6.60 -0.95 -19.84
CA PRO A 348 -7.92 -1.10 -19.23
C PRO A 348 -8.83 -2.05 -20.04
N ARG A 349 -9.68 -2.83 -19.35
CA ARG A 349 -10.62 -3.78 -20.00
C ARG A 349 -11.61 -3.12 -20.94
N VAL A 350 -11.86 -1.81 -20.84
CA VAL A 350 -12.69 -1.09 -21.81
C VAL A 350 -12.06 -1.05 -23.21
N PHE A 351 -10.73 -1.07 -23.31
CA PHE A 351 -10.00 -1.09 -24.58
C PHE A 351 -9.61 -2.51 -25.01
N TRP A 352 -9.57 -3.46 -24.07
CA TRP A 352 -9.37 -4.88 -24.34
C TRP A 352 -10.34 -5.73 -23.49
N PRO A 353 -11.59 -5.92 -23.96
CA PRO A 353 -12.63 -6.63 -23.19
C PRO A 353 -12.21 -8.05 -22.82
N ASP A 354 -11.66 -8.79 -23.78
CA ASP A 354 -11.26 -10.20 -23.64
C ASP A 354 -9.84 -10.37 -23.07
N LYS A 355 -9.31 -9.37 -22.35
CA LYS A 355 -7.98 -9.45 -21.74
C LYS A 355 -7.91 -10.64 -20.76
N PRO A 356 -6.87 -11.49 -20.81
CA PRO A 356 -6.74 -12.61 -19.88
C PRO A 356 -6.68 -12.14 -18.43
N PHE A 357 -7.06 -13.02 -17.50
CA PHE A 357 -6.88 -12.77 -16.07
C PHE A 357 -5.52 -13.32 -15.64
N VAL A 358 -4.73 -12.43 -15.05
CA VAL A 358 -3.39 -12.74 -14.56
C VAL A 358 -3.49 -13.23 -13.11
N TYR A 359 -3.17 -14.51 -12.88
CA TYR A 359 -3.29 -15.17 -11.56
C TYR A 359 -1.96 -15.76 -11.05
N PHE A 360 -0.83 -15.08 -11.29
CA PHE A 360 0.48 -15.59 -10.88
C PHE A 360 0.63 -15.80 -9.37
N GLY A 361 -0.04 -15.01 -8.53
CA GLY A 361 0.01 -15.23 -7.09
C GLY A 361 -0.65 -16.54 -6.63
N ASN A 362 -1.65 -17.05 -7.35
CA ASN A 362 -2.19 -18.40 -7.11
C ASN A 362 -1.20 -19.46 -7.61
N LEU A 363 -0.71 -19.30 -8.85
CA LEU A 363 0.26 -20.22 -9.45
C LEU A 363 1.52 -20.40 -8.58
N TYR A 364 2.11 -19.29 -8.12
CA TYR A 364 3.26 -19.31 -7.23
C TYR A 364 2.91 -19.88 -5.86
N GLY A 365 1.70 -19.61 -5.35
CA GLY A 365 1.20 -20.20 -4.10
C GLY A 365 1.19 -21.73 -4.12
N HIS A 366 0.77 -22.32 -5.25
CA HIS A 366 0.88 -23.77 -5.47
C HIS A 366 2.34 -24.24 -5.56
N GLN A 367 3.18 -23.52 -6.30
CA GLN A 367 4.60 -23.89 -6.46
C GLN A 367 5.36 -23.92 -5.13
N VAL A 368 5.06 -23.00 -4.21
CA VAL A 368 5.67 -22.95 -2.88
C VAL A 368 4.95 -23.82 -1.85
N GLY A 369 3.85 -24.50 -2.24
CA GLY A 369 3.07 -25.37 -1.35
C GLY A 369 2.32 -24.64 -0.24
N ALA A 370 1.99 -23.37 -0.46
CA ALA A 370 1.20 -22.52 0.45
C ALA A 370 -0.31 -22.69 0.27
N ILE A 371 -0.71 -23.20 -0.89
CA ILE A 371 -2.10 -23.43 -1.30
C ILE A 371 -2.24 -24.92 -1.65
N THR A 372 -3.41 -25.50 -1.41
CA THR A 372 -3.72 -26.87 -1.79
C THR A 372 -4.02 -26.96 -3.28
N ASP A 373 -3.64 -28.06 -3.95
CA ASP A 373 -3.70 -28.21 -5.42
C ASP A 373 -5.09 -27.94 -6.05
N ASP A 374 -6.16 -28.03 -5.27
CA ASP A 374 -7.55 -27.80 -5.68
C ASP A 374 -8.02 -26.34 -5.56
N ASP A 375 -7.28 -25.48 -4.85
CA ASP A 375 -7.64 -24.08 -4.67
C ASP A 375 -7.12 -23.20 -5.81
N VAL A 376 -8.03 -22.85 -6.72
CA VAL A 376 -7.77 -22.02 -7.90
C VAL A 376 -8.08 -20.53 -7.69
N TYR A 377 -8.48 -20.12 -6.48
CA TYR A 377 -8.97 -18.76 -6.21
C TYR A 377 -8.06 -17.96 -5.27
N THR A 378 -7.41 -18.62 -4.32
CA THR A 378 -6.55 -17.93 -3.36
C THR A 378 -5.26 -17.46 -4.02
N SER A 379 -4.88 -16.20 -3.79
CA SER A 379 -3.60 -15.65 -4.28
C SER A 379 -2.68 -15.37 -3.10
N VAL A 380 -1.44 -15.84 -3.18
CA VAL A 380 -0.37 -15.44 -2.25
C VAL A 380 0.33 -14.20 -2.81
N SER A 381 0.66 -13.27 -1.91
CA SER A 381 1.44 -12.07 -2.24
C SER A 381 2.93 -12.35 -2.15
N PHE A 382 3.68 -11.82 -3.10
CA PHE A 382 5.13 -11.91 -3.17
C PHE A 382 5.73 -10.52 -3.44
N GLY A 383 6.99 -10.33 -3.03
CA GLY A 383 7.76 -9.14 -3.34
C GLY A 383 8.21 -9.11 -4.80
N VAL A 384 8.31 -7.90 -5.36
CA VAL A 384 8.75 -7.68 -6.75
C VAL A 384 10.13 -8.28 -7.06
N SER A 385 11.05 -8.27 -6.09
CA SER A 385 12.40 -8.80 -6.26
C SER A 385 12.40 -10.33 -6.40
N ALA A 386 11.60 -11.03 -5.58
CA ALA A 386 11.49 -12.48 -5.63
C ALA A 386 10.74 -12.95 -6.88
N ASP A 387 9.72 -12.22 -7.30
CA ASP A 387 9.00 -12.48 -8.56
C ASP A 387 9.92 -12.33 -9.78
N LEU A 388 10.68 -11.23 -9.89
CA LEU A 388 11.65 -11.08 -10.99
C LEU A 388 12.77 -12.12 -10.93
N TYR A 389 13.15 -12.59 -9.73
CA TYR A 389 14.06 -13.72 -9.60
C TYR A 389 13.41 -15.02 -10.10
N ARG A 390 12.13 -15.26 -9.79
CA ARG A 390 11.38 -16.41 -10.31
C ARG A 390 11.32 -16.41 -11.83
N GLU A 391 11.14 -15.25 -12.44
CA GLU A 391 11.04 -15.10 -13.89
C GLU A 391 12.38 -15.30 -14.61
N GLY A 392 13.46 -14.67 -14.12
CA GLY A 392 14.73 -14.57 -14.85
C GLY A 392 16.00 -14.91 -14.06
N GLY A 393 15.87 -15.43 -12.84
CA GLY A 393 16.98 -15.60 -11.91
C GLY A 393 17.70 -14.28 -11.64
N LEU A 394 19.03 -14.33 -11.56
CA LEU A 394 19.86 -13.12 -11.41
C LEU A 394 19.71 -12.15 -12.59
N THR A 395 19.44 -12.62 -13.80
CA THR A 395 19.21 -11.74 -14.96
C THR A 395 17.93 -10.90 -14.76
N GLY A 396 16.88 -11.52 -14.22
CA GLY A 396 15.63 -10.83 -13.91
C GLY A 396 15.85 -9.69 -12.92
N VAL A 397 16.64 -9.91 -11.86
CA VAL A 397 16.86 -8.90 -10.81
C VAL A 397 17.94 -7.87 -11.18
N LEU A 398 19.03 -8.28 -11.84
CA LEU A 398 20.18 -7.40 -12.13
C LEU A 398 20.05 -6.63 -13.44
N LEU A 399 19.28 -7.12 -14.42
CA LEU A 399 19.14 -6.49 -15.73
C LEU A 399 17.72 -6.01 -16.00
N VAL A 400 16.71 -6.86 -15.78
CA VAL A 400 15.31 -6.51 -16.10
C VAL A 400 14.74 -5.54 -15.07
N ALA A 401 14.90 -5.82 -13.77
CA ALA A 401 14.37 -4.98 -12.70
C ALA A 401 14.80 -3.50 -12.82
N PRO A 402 16.10 -3.16 -13.01
CA PRO A 402 16.51 -1.76 -13.11
C PRO A 402 15.85 -1.03 -14.29
N LEU A 403 15.69 -1.71 -15.43
CA LEU A 403 15.04 -1.13 -16.62
C LEU A 403 13.55 -0.89 -16.39
N CYS A 404 12.85 -1.87 -15.81
CA CYS A 404 11.43 -1.75 -15.45
C CYS A 404 11.20 -0.64 -14.43
N MET A 405 12.00 -0.61 -13.35
CA MET A 405 11.93 0.43 -12.32
C MET A 405 12.19 1.81 -12.90
N ALA A 406 13.21 1.97 -13.73
CA ALA A 406 13.52 3.24 -14.39
C ALA A 406 12.36 3.73 -15.28
N ALA A 407 11.80 2.86 -16.12
CA ALA A 407 10.69 3.20 -17.00
C ALA A 407 9.44 3.60 -16.20
N ILE A 408 9.06 2.79 -15.21
CA ILE A 408 7.83 2.99 -14.44
C ILE A 408 7.95 4.20 -13.51
N PHE A 409 9.07 4.34 -12.79
CA PHE A 409 9.29 5.50 -11.93
C PHE A 409 9.30 6.79 -12.74
N PHE A 410 9.91 6.79 -13.93
CA PHE A 410 9.86 7.92 -14.84
C PHE A 410 8.43 8.29 -15.22
N VAL A 411 7.60 7.33 -15.65
CA VAL A 411 6.19 7.58 -16.00
C VAL A 411 5.42 8.15 -14.82
N VAL A 412 5.50 7.52 -13.64
CA VAL A 412 4.78 7.95 -12.43
C VAL A 412 5.18 9.38 -12.04
N SER A 413 6.47 9.68 -12.01
CA SER A 413 6.96 11.02 -11.69
C SER A 413 6.60 12.08 -12.73
N TRP A 414 6.55 11.70 -14.01
CA TRP A 414 6.16 12.62 -15.08
C TRP A 414 4.72 13.11 -14.91
N PHE A 415 3.81 12.20 -14.56
CA PHE A 415 2.39 12.52 -14.43
C PHE A 415 2.02 13.11 -13.06
N LEU A 416 2.50 12.51 -11.97
CA LEU A 416 2.06 12.85 -10.61
C LEU A 416 2.94 13.91 -9.96
N GLY A 417 4.27 13.79 -10.06
CA GLY A 417 5.20 14.75 -9.48
C GLY A 417 5.18 14.79 -7.95
N ASP A 418 5.27 15.99 -7.37
CA ASP A 418 5.22 16.21 -5.92
C ASP A 418 3.78 16.05 -5.41
N VAL A 419 3.58 15.15 -4.44
CA VAL A 419 2.26 14.82 -3.87
C VAL A 419 1.62 16.01 -3.14
N ARG A 420 2.43 16.95 -2.66
CA ARG A 420 1.97 18.17 -1.99
C ARG A 420 1.53 19.23 -2.98
N SER A 421 1.82 19.06 -4.26
CA SER A 421 1.42 20.02 -5.30
C SER A 421 -0.03 19.81 -5.77
N HIS A 422 -0.54 18.57 -5.67
CA HIS A 422 -1.89 18.24 -6.08
C HIS A 422 -2.44 17.05 -5.27
N PRO A 423 -3.64 17.16 -4.66
CA PRO A 423 -4.14 16.15 -3.74
C PRO A 423 -4.38 14.78 -4.39
N ALA A 424 -4.72 14.72 -5.68
CA ALA A 424 -4.85 13.44 -6.38
C ALA A 424 -3.56 12.61 -6.32
N ALA A 425 -2.38 13.25 -6.32
CA ALA A 425 -1.11 12.53 -6.18
C ALA A 425 -0.89 11.97 -4.76
N ILE A 426 -1.58 12.48 -3.73
CA ILE A 426 -1.52 11.94 -2.36
C ILE A 426 -2.15 10.55 -2.30
N ILE A 427 -3.21 10.29 -3.07
CA ILE A 427 -3.84 8.96 -3.11
C ILE A 427 -2.88 7.92 -3.69
N ALA A 428 -1.99 8.30 -4.60
CA ALA A 428 -0.96 7.38 -5.07
C ALA A 428 -0.08 6.86 -3.91
N VAL A 429 0.20 7.67 -2.89
CA VAL A 429 0.94 7.24 -1.68
C VAL A 429 0.17 6.17 -0.91
N LEU A 430 -1.15 6.32 -0.79
CA LEU A 430 -2.00 5.31 -0.15
C LEU A 430 -2.00 3.99 -0.94
N VAL A 431 -2.09 4.06 -2.27
CA VAL A 431 -2.11 2.86 -3.12
C VAL A 431 -0.77 2.13 -3.06
N VAL A 432 0.35 2.85 -3.19
CA VAL A 432 1.70 2.24 -3.16
C VAL A 432 2.07 1.72 -1.78
N ALA A 433 1.44 2.20 -0.70
CA ALA A 433 1.64 1.64 0.63
C ALA A 433 1.22 0.17 0.73
N HIS A 434 0.26 -0.24 -0.10
CA HIS A 434 -0.18 -1.62 -0.20
C HIS A 434 0.51 -2.37 -1.34
N THR A 435 0.55 -1.79 -2.55
CA THR A 435 1.11 -2.49 -3.72
C THR A 435 2.63 -2.60 -3.71
N GLY A 436 3.32 -1.74 -2.95
CA GLY A 436 4.77 -1.75 -2.78
C GLY A 436 5.30 -3.10 -2.28
N PRO A 437 4.87 -3.57 -1.11
CA PRO A 437 5.35 -4.85 -0.57
C PRO A 437 4.69 -6.09 -1.17
N GLU A 438 3.38 -6.06 -1.43
CA GLU A 438 2.58 -7.27 -1.68
C GLU A 438 2.21 -7.48 -3.17
N GLY A 439 2.66 -6.59 -4.05
CA GLY A 439 2.16 -6.53 -5.42
C GLY A 439 2.89 -7.39 -6.44
N ALA A 440 4.02 -8.01 -6.11
CA ALA A 440 4.90 -8.67 -7.08
C ALA A 440 5.25 -7.73 -8.28
N VAL A 441 5.59 -8.28 -9.45
CA VAL A 441 5.79 -7.48 -10.68
C VAL A 441 4.51 -6.78 -11.12
N GLY A 442 3.36 -7.43 -10.93
CA GLY A 442 2.05 -6.86 -11.24
C GLY A 442 1.78 -5.54 -10.52
N GLY A 443 2.23 -5.39 -9.27
CA GLY A 443 2.07 -4.19 -8.46
C GLY A 443 2.95 -3.04 -8.91
N LEU A 444 4.14 -3.35 -9.44
CA LEU A 444 5.01 -2.36 -10.07
C LEU A 444 4.33 -1.76 -11.31
N PHE A 445 3.83 -2.59 -12.24
CA PHE A 445 3.06 -2.10 -13.39
C PHE A 445 1.70 -1.49 -12.98
N GLY A 446 1.13 -1.97 -11.88
CA GLY A 446 -0.05 -1.39 -11.24
C GLY A 446 0.14 0.07 -10.84
N MET A 447 1.38 0.56 -10.63
CA MET A 447 1.64 1.99 -10.44
C MET A 447 1.30 2.83 -11.68
N VAL A 448 1.46 2.27 -12.88
CA VAL A 448 1.07 2.94 -14.13
C VAL A 448 -0.45 3.02 -14.24
N ALA A 449 -1.16 1.93 -13.95
CA ALA A 449 -2.62 1.94 -13.87
C ALA A 449 -3.12 2.94 -12.81
N THR A 450 -2.50 2.95 -11.63
CA THR A 450 -2.77 3.93 -10.56
C THR A 450 -2.59 5.36 -11.05
N THR A 451 -1.52 5.62 -11.82
CA THR A 451 -1.26 6.93 -12.41
C THR A 451 -2.39 7.38 -13.34
N GLN A 452 -2.96 6.47 -14.15
CA GLN A 452 -4.11 6.77 -15.00
C GLN A 452 -5.32 7.20 -14.15
N TYR A 453 -5.64 6.46 -13.08
CA TYR A 453 -6.73 6.82 -12.17
C TYR A 453 -6.50 8.17 -11.48
N MET A 454 -5.26 8.47 -11.07
CA MET A 454 -4.95 9.76 -10.44
C MET A 454 -5.05 10.93 -11.41
N VAL A 455 -4.73 10.73 -12.69
CA VAL A 455 -4.96 11.75 -13.73
C VAL A 455 -6.46 12.00 -13.91
N ILE A 456 -7.28 10.94 -13.98
CA ILE A 456 -8.74 11.06 -14.06
C ILE A 456 -9.29 11.79 -12.82
N LEU A 457 -8.83 11.42 -11.63
CA LEU A 457 -9.22 12.09 -10.38
C LEU A 457 -8.81 13.56 -10.38
N ALA A 458 -7.64 13.91 -10.94
CA ALA A 458 -7.23 15.30 -11.08
C ALA A 458 -8.12 16.10 -12.04
N PHE A 459 -8.57 15.49 -13.15
CA PHE A 459 -9.59 16.09 -14.00
C PHE A 459 -10.91 16.29 -13.25
N ALA A 460 -11.34 15.28 -12.48
CA ALA A 460 -12.53 15.40 -11.64
C ALA A 460 -12.39 16.53 -10.61
N CYS A 461 -11.23 16.67 -9.95
CA CYS A 461 -10.95 17.77 -9.02
C CYS A 461 -11.12 19.14 -9.66
N ARG A 462 -10.67 19.28 -10.92
CA ARG A 462 -10.73 20.55 -11.64
C ARG A 462 -12.14 20.89 -12.12
N TYR A 463 -12.84 19.91 -12.69
CA TYR A 463 -14.05 20.17 -13.50
C TYR A 463 -15.35 19.60 -12.91
N VAL A 464 -15.30 18.49 -12.20
CA VAL A 464 -16.51 17.76 -11.76
C VAL A 464 -16.83 18.07 -10.30
N LEU A 465 -15.86 17.90 -9.40
CA LEU A 465 -16.07 18.05 -7.96
C LEU A 465 -16.55 19.44 -7.55
N PRO A 466 -16.06 20.56 -8.14
CA PRO A 466 -16.60 21.88 -7.83
C PRO A 466 -18.07 22.05 -8.26
N VAL A 467 -18.46 21.48 -9.40
CA VAL A 467 -19.85 21.53 -9.89
C VAL A 467 -20.75 20.76 -8.94
N VAL A 468 -20.38 19.53 -8.58
CA VAL A 468 -21.11 18.73 -7.59
C VAL A 468 -21.20 19.47 -6.26
N SER A 469 -20.10 20.07 -5.80
CA SER A 469 -20.10 20.85 -4.55
C SER A 469 -21.05 22.03 -4.58
N SER A 470 -21.24 22.69 -5.72
CA SER A 470 -22.15 23.85 -5.81
C SER A 470 -23.62 23.49 -5.56
N ILE A 471 -24.00 22.22 -5.74
CA ILE A 471 -25.34 21.69 -5.43
C ILE A 471 -25.55 21.63 -3.91
N PHE A 472 -24.50 21.35 -3.15
CA PHE A 472 -24.56 21.13 -1.70
C PHE A 472 -24.04 22.32 -0.86
N ASP A 473 -23.39 23.30 -1.49
CA ASP A 473 -22.83 24.50 -0.85
C ASP A 473 -23.29 25.76 -1.60
N PRO A 474 -24.57 26.16 -1.45
CA PRO A 474 -25.18 27.23 -2.25
C PRO A 474 -24.62 28.63 -1.97
N GLU A 475 -23.85 28.83 -0.90
CA GLU A 475 -23.26 30.13 -0.54
C GLU A 475 -22.19 30.64 -1.52
N LYS A 476 -21.78 29.84 -2.53
CA LYS A 476 -20.74 30.22 -3.51
C LYS A 476 -21.12 29.98 -4.98
N ALA A 477 -22.28 30.49 -5.40
CA ALA A 477 -22.56 30.70 -6.84
C ALA A 477 -21.66 31.77 -7.51
N ALA A 478 -20.81 32.47 -6.75
CA ALA A 478 -19.83 33.42 -7.31
C ALA A 478 -18.54 32.71 -7.74
N PRO A 479 -17.98 33.02 -8.93
CA PRO A 479 -16.74 32.41 -9.41
C PRO A 479 -15.60 32.68 -8.42
N PRO A 480 -14.72 31.70 -8.18
CA PRO A 480 -13.65 31.84 -7.22
C PRO A 480 -12.71 32.97 -7.64
N THR A 481 -12.62 34.01 -6.81
CA THR A 481 -11.42 34.86 -6.78
C THR A 481 -10.25 33.94 -6.47
N ALA A 482 -9.13 34.13 -7.17
CA ALA A 482 -7.93 33.31 -7.05
C ALA A 482 -7.28 33.49 -5.65
N GLU A 483 -7.91 32.93 -4.61
CA GLU A 483 -7.28 32.78 -3.31
C GLU A 483 -6.21 31.70 -3.39
N ARG A 484 -5.13 31.97 -2.65
CA ARG A 484 -3.80 31.39 -2.85
C ARG A 484 -3.82 29.87 -2.93
N THR A 485 -3.09 29.43 -3.95
CA THR A 485 -2.87 28.08 -4.42
C THR A 485 -2.43 27.13 -3.31
N PHE A 486 -2.70 25.84 -3.54
CA PHE A 486 -2.37 24.65 -2.74
C PHE A 486 -0.91 24.53 -2.23
N GLY A 487 -0.03 25.52 -2.48
CA GLY A 487 1.34 25.57 -2.01
C GLY A 487 1.46 25.99 -0.55
N MET A 488 2.22 25.21 0.23
CA MET A 488 2.66 25.61 1.56
C MET A 488 3.60 26.82 1.45
N ALA A 489 3.44 27.78 2.36
CA ALA A 489 4.45 28.81 2.64
C ALA A 489 5.62 28.19 3.40
#